data_AF-A0A5S3R0W7-F1
#
_entry.id   AF-A0A5S3R0W7-F1
#
_cell.length_a   1.000
_cell.length_b   1.000
_cell.length_c   1.000
_cell.angle_alpha   90.00
_cell.angle_beta   90.00
_cell.angle_gamma   90.00
#
_symmetry.space_group_name_H-M   'P 1'
#
loop_
_entity.id
_entity.type
_entity.pdbx_description
1 polymer ?
#
loop_
_entity_poly.entity_id
_entity_poly.type
_entity_poly.pdbx_seq_one_letter_code
_entity_poly.pdbx_strand_id
1 'polypeptide(L)'
;MDFDALAYPEVVFIEGQEYKAQRNMSKGQVLVPYTETPDVGIGDVITQKSGKREIHLKVLDVQFLEGGTLNIGTNHPHMLTLHVENSTSQPHKTSSSSNTTFNIGSISGEQLQVGNNNTQSVTINVQKLVEEVARSNDPEAKSLLKQLLENSTVGSVIGAGASALISML
;
A
#
# COMPACT_ATOMS: atom_id res chain seq x y z
N MET A 1 -7.70 -14.22 -43.44
CA MET A 1 -7.25 -13.75 -42.12
C MET A 1 -8.08 -14.51 -41.11
N ASP A 2 -7.47 -15.44 -40.38
CA ASP A 2 -8.16 -16.28 -39.40
C ASP A 2 -8.43 -15.46 -38.14
N PHE A 3 -9.62 -14.85 -38.07
CA PHE A 3 -10.08 -14.06 -36.92
C PHE A 3 -10.07 -14.87 -35.62
N ASP A 4 -10.25 -16.19 -35.72
CA ASP A 4 -10.14 -17.15 -34.62
C ASP A 4 -8.75 -17.22 -33.98
N ALA A 5 -7.68 -17.06 -34.76
CA ALA A 5 -6.30 -17.10 -34.24
C ALA A 5 -5.92 -15.84 -33.43
N LEU A 6 -6.74 -14.79 -33.49
CA LEU A 6 -6.53 -13.51 -32.80
C LEU A 6 -7.32 -13.40 -31.49
N ALA A 7 -8.23 -14.34 -31.20
CA ALA A 7 -9.08 -14.26 -30.01
C ALA A 7 -8.27 -14.43 -28.71
N TYR A 8 -7.32 -15.38 -28.70
CA TYR A 8 -6.48 -15.68 -27.53
C TYR A 8 -5.00 -15.70 -27.95
N PRO A 9 -4.39 -14.52 -28.15
CA PRO A 9 -3.02 -14.42 -28.65
C PRO A 9 -1.97 -14.74 -27.57
N GLU A 10 -2.37 -14.89 -26.31
CA GLU A 10 -1.47 -15.07 -25.18
C GLU A 10 -1.57 -16.46 -24.56
N VAL A 11 -0.53 -16.82 -23.82
CA VAL A 11 -0.43 -18.10 -23.12
C VAL A 11 -0.17 -17.83 -21.64
N VAL A 12 -0.98 -18.47 -20.81
CA VAL A 12 -0.88 -18.42 -19.34
C VAL A 12 -0.67 -19.82 -18.79
N PHE A 13 0.12 -19.91 -17.74
CA PHE A 13 0.37 -21.12 -16.99
C PHE A 13 -0.38 -21.05 -15.67
N ILE A 14 -1.29 -22.00 -15.46
CA ILE A 14 -2.08 -22.16 -14.24
C ILE A 14 -1.70 -23.54 -13.68
N GLU A 15 -1.16 -23.60 -12.46
CA GLU A 15 -0.69 -24.86 -11.85
C GLU A 15 0.25 -25.69 -12.76
N GLY A 16 1.06 -25.00 -13.58
CA GLY A 16 1.99 -25.63 -14.53
C GLY A 16 1.36 -26.16 -15.82
N GLN A 17 0.04 -26.03 -16.00
CA GLN A 17 -0.65 -26.34 -17.25
C GLN A 17 -0.76 -25.11 -18.14
N GLU A 18 -0.55 -25.31 -19.44
CA GLU A 18 -0.58 -24.26 -20.45
C GLU A 18 -2.01 -24.01 -20.95
N TYR A 19 -2.47 -22.78 -20.84
CA TYR A 19 -3.77 -22.33 -21.32
C TYR A 19 -3.63 -21.15 -22.27
N LYS A 20 -4.42 -21.16 -23.34
CA LYS A 20 -4.59 -19.97 -24.18
C LYS A 20 -5.42 -18.95 -23.41
N ALA A 21 -5.05 -17.68 -23.52
CA ALA A 21 -5.75 -16.61 -22.83
C ALA A 21 -5.71 -15.30 -23.60
N GLN A 22 -6.58 -14.39 -23.17
CA GLN A 22 -6.59 -13.01 -23.59
C GLN A 22 -6.53 -12.12 -22.35
N ARG A 23 -5.47 -11.35 -22.18
CA ARG A 23 -5.38 -10.38 -21.09
C ARG A 23 -5.88 -9.00 -21.51
N ASN A 24 -6.77 -8.46 -20.70
CA ASN A 24 -7.15 -7.05 -20.75
C ASN A 24 -6.37 -6.27 -19.68
N MET A 25 -5.27 -5.64 -20.08
CA MET A 25 -4.45 -4.81 -19.18
C MET A 25 -5.19 -3.59 -18.61
N SER A 26 -6.20 -3.07 -19.31
CA SER A 26 -6.98 -1.90 -18.87
C SER A 26 -7.96 -2.24 -17.75
N LYS A 27 -8.49 -3.47 -17.75
CA LYS A 27 -9.41 -3.95 -16.72
C LYS A 27 -8.76 -4.85 -15.66
N GLY A 28 -7.49 -5.22 -15.83
CA GLY A 28 -6.82 -6.18 -14.96
C GLY A 28 -7.46 -7.56 -15.02
N GLN A 29 -8.01 -7.95 -16.17
CA GLN A 29 -8.74 -9.20 -16.36
C GLN A 29 -8.00 -10.12 -17.33
N VAL A 30 -8.02 -11.43 -17.08
CA VAL A 30 -7.52 -12.46 -17.98
C VAL A 30 -8.68 -13.41 -18.30
N LEU A 31 -8.97 -13.56 -19.58
CA LEU A 31 -9.99 -14.44 -20.11
C LEU A 31 -9.30 -15.72 -20.58
N VAL A 32 -9.67 -16.85 -19.99
CA VAL A 32 -9.09 -18.17 -20.27
C VAL A 32 -10.22 -19.10 -20.70
N PRO A 33 -10.32 -19.46 -21.98
CA PRO A 33 -11.24 -20.51 -22.42
C PRO A 33 -10.85 -21.86 -21.82
N TYR A 34 -11.81 -22.59 -21.26
CA TYR A 34 -11.59 -23.91 -20.63
C TYR A 34 -12.70 -24.92 -20.98
N THR A 35 -12.34 -26.19 -21.04
CA THR A 35 -13.29 -27.31 -21.10
C THR A 35 -13.36 -28.02 -19.76
N GLU A 36 -12.20 -28.29 -19.16
CA GLU A 36 -12.08 -28.81 -17.81
C GLU A 36 -11.78 -27.64 -16.87
N THR A 37 -12.48 -27.56 -15.74
CA THR A 37 -12.30 -26.49 -14.77
C THR A 37 -10.85 -26.50 -14.27
N PRO A 38 -10.05 -25.46 -14.56
CA PRO A 38 -8.70 -25.37 -14.03
C PRO A 38 -8.75 -25.16 -12.53
N ASP A 39 -7.80 -25.78 -11.82
CA ASP A 39 -7.64 -25.61 -10.38
C ASP A 39 -6.96 -24.26 -10.12
N VAL A 40 -7.76 -23.22 -9.90
CA VAL A 40 -7.30 -21.86 -9.66
C VAL A 40 -8.24 -21.14 -8.71
N GLY A 41 -7.68 -20.64 -7.62
CA GLY A 41 -8.37 -19.93 -6.56
C GLY A 41 -7.93 -18.48 -6.40
N ILE A 42 -8.64 -17.79 -5.52
CA ILE A 42 -8.26 -16.44 -5.08
C ILE A 42 -6.98 -16.55 -4.26
N GLY A 43 -5.97 -15.75 -4.61
CA GLY A 43 -4.67 -15.75 -3.94
C GLY A 43 -3.58 -16.50 -4.70
N ASP A 44 -3.94 -17.33 -5.67
CA ASP A 44 -2.99 -18.07 -6.48
C ASP A 44 -2.21 -17.16 -7.42
N VAL A 45 -1.04 -17.64 -7.87
CA VAL A 45 -0.16 -16.90 -8.78
C VAL A 45 -0.08 -17.65 -10.10
N ILE A 46 -0.60 -17.04 -11.15
CA ILE A 46 -0.50 -17.55 -12.52
C ILE A 46 0.67 -16.86 -13.24
N THR A 47 1.29 -17.58 -14.18
CA THR A 47 2.41 -17.05 -14.95
C THR A 47 1.99 -16.82 -16.39
N GLN A 48 2.01 -15.57 -16.84
CA GLN A 48 1.77 -15.23 -18.23
C GLN A 48 3.10 -15.14 -18.98
N LYS A 49 3.20 -15.84 -20.11
CA LYS A 49 4.36 -15.75 -21.00
C LYS A 49 4.05 -14.79 -22.14
N SER A 50 4.76 -13.67 -22.18
CA SER A 50 4.69 -12.70 -23.27
C SER A 50 6.05 -12.67 -23.98
N GLY A 51 6.19 -13.51 -25.00
CA GLY A 51 7.45 -13.71 -25.73
C GLY A 51 8.55 -14.35 -24.86
N LYS A 52 9.63 -13.60 -24.59
CA LYS A 52 10.76 -14.03 -23.74
C LYS A 52 10.60 -13.64 -22.26
N ARG A 53 9.51 -12.95 -21.90
CA ARG A 53 9.26 -12.45 -20.55
C ARG A 53 8.16 -13.25 -19.89
N GLU A 54 8.37 -13.55 -18.61
CA GLU A 54 7.39 -14.17 -17.72
C GLU A 54 6.86 -13.10 -16.77
N ILE A 55 5.53 -12.98 -16.71
CA ILE A 55 4.84 -12.01 -15.88
C ILE A 55 4.05 -12.81 -14.84
N HIS A 56 4.36 -12.60 -13.56
CA HIS A 56 3.60 -13.27 -12.49
C HIS A 56 2.41 -12.39 -12.10
N LEU A 57 1.24 -13.01 -12.13
CA LEU A 57 -0.05 -12.37 -11.91
C LEU A 57 -0.70 -13.04 -10.70
N LYS A 58 -1.01 -12.26 -9.68
CA LYS A 58 -1.74 -12.75 -8.52
C LYS A 58 -3.24 -12.66 -8.79
N VAL A 59 -3.96 -13.74 -8.57
CA VAL A 59 -5.40 -13.83 -8.74
C VAL A 59 -6.09 -13.17 -7.56
N LEU A 60 -6.92 -12.17 -7.85
CA LEU A 60 -7.73 -11.45 -6.86
C LEU A 60 -9.16 -11.99 -6.81
N ASP A 61 -9.70 -12.40 -7.95
CA ASP A 61 -11.08 -12.86 -8.08
C ASP A 61 -11.17 -13.85 -9.27
N VAL A 62 -12.08 -14.82 -9.17
CA VAL A 62 -12.23 -15.90 -10.14
C VAL A 62 -13.71 -16.03 -10.50
N GLN A 63 -14.02 -15.95 -11.79
CA GLN A 63 -15.38 -16.09 -12.30
C GLN A 63 -15.43 -17.13 -13.42
N PHE A 64 -16.20 -18.19 -13.18
CA PHE A 64 -16.45 -19.24 -14.16
C PHE A 64 -17.75 -18.94 -14.90
N LEU A 65 -17.67 -18.77 -16.22
CA LEU A 65 -18.82 -18.45 -17.06
C LEU A 65 -19.04 -19.57 -18.06
N GLU A 66 -20.06 -20.39 -17.81
CA GLU A 66 -20.42 -21.52 -18.66
C GLU A 66 -20.97 -21.02 -20.01
N GLY A 67 -20.47 -21.54 -21.14
CA GLY A 67 -20.90 -21.08 -22.47
C GLY A 67 -20.29 -19.74 -22.93
N GLY A 68 -19.38 -19.16 -22.15
CA GLY A 68 -18.91 -17.78 -22.33
C GLY A 68 -18.03 -17.50 -23.54
N THR A 69 -17.45 -18.53 -24.16
CA THR A 69 -16.57 -18.36 -25.32
C THR A 69 -17.34 -18.25 -26.64
N LEU A 70 -18.59 -18.72 -26.65
CA LEU A 70 -19.41 -18.88 -27.87
C LEU A 70 -18.69 -19.64 -29.00
N ASN A 71 -17.67 -20.45 -28.67
CA ASN A 71 -16.75 -21.13 -29.58
C ASN A 71 -16.02 -20.21 -30.59
N ILE A 72 -15.80 -18.94 -30.22
CA ILE A 72 -15.05 -17.99 -31.03
C ILE A 72 -13.56 -18.15 -30.70
N GLY A 73 -12.76 -18.62 -31.66
CA GLY A 73 -11.30 -18.78 -31.52
C GLY A 73 -10.85 -19.94 -30.64
N THR A 74 -11.77 -20.82 -30.23
CA THR A 74 -11.50 -21.94 -29.32
C THR A 74 -12.58 -23.02 -29.40
N ASN A 75 -12.19 -24.29 -29.20
CA ASN A 75 -13.13 -25.42 -29.06
C ASN A 75 -13.63 -25.59 -27.62
N HIS A 76 -13.18 -24.74 -26.71
CA HIS A 76 -13.55 -24.77 -25.29
C HIS A 76 -14.84 -23.97 -25.08
N PRO A 77 -15.93 -24.57 -24.57
CA PRO A 77 -17.23 -23.89 -24.49
C PRO A 77 -17.35 -22.92 -23.30
N HIS A 78 -16.51 -23.04 -22.27
CA HIS A 78 -16.59 -22.23 -21.06
C HIS A 78 -15.49 -21.17 -21.00
N MET A 79 -15.77 -20.05 -20.34
CA MET A 79 -14.86 -18.93 -20.18
C MET A 79 -14.54 -18.71 -18.70
N LEU A 80 -13.27 -18.71 -18.35
CA LEU A 80 -12.78 -18.33 -17.04
C LEU A 80 -12.32 -16.88 -17.10
N THR A 81 -12.89 -16.04 -16.25
CA THR A 81 -12.48 -14.65 -16.08
C THR A 81 -11.74 -14.51 -14.76
N LEU A 82 -10.43 -14.29 -14.83
CA LEU A 82 -9.58 -14.02 -13.68
C LEU A 82 -9.38 -12.53 -13.56
N HIS A 83 -9.66 -11.96 -12.39
CA HIS A 83 -9.15 -10.64 -12.04
C HIS A 83 -7.78 -10.83 -11.44
N VAL A 84 -6.79 -10.16 -12.03
CA VAL A 84 -5.40 -10.36 -11.67
C VAL A 84 -4.66 -9.05 -11.47
N GLU A 85 -3.79 -9.05 -10.47
CA GLU A 85 -2.85 -7.97 -10.22
C GLU A 85 -1.44 -8.42 -10.62
N ASN A 86 -0.68 -7.51 -11.24
CA ASN A 86 0.68 -7.86 -11.64
C ASN A 86 1.64 -7.76 -10.46
N SER A 87 2.08 -8.91 -9.95
CA SER A 87 3.05 -9.00 -8.86
C SER A 87 4.49 -8.67 -9.30
N THR A 88 4.79 -8.76 -10.60
CA THR A 88 6.12 -8.43 -11.18
C THR A 88 6.21 -7.03 -11.76
N SER A 89 5.12 -6.26 -11.73
CA SER A 89 5.17 -4.83 -12.02
C SER A 89 6.00 -4.17 -10.92
N GLN A 90 7.28 -3.91 -11.20
CA GLN A 90 7.97 -2.83 -10.53
C GLN A 90 7.07 -1.58 -10.60
N PRO A 91 6.96 -0.78 -9.51
CA PRO A 91 6.00 0.32 -9.34
C PRO A 91 6.25 1.55 -10.25
N HIS A 92 6.74 1.34 -11.48
CA HIS A 92 6.87 2.40 -12.49
C HIS A 92 5.52 2.78 -13.12
N LYS A 93 4.46 2.03 -12.86
CA LYS A 93 3.10 2.57 -13.02
C LYS A 93 2.83 3.42 -11.80
N THR A 94 3.22 4.69 -11.91
CA THR A 94 2.66 5.77 -11.11
C THR A 94 1.15 5.56 -11.08
N SER A 95 0.65 5.13 -9.93
CA SER A 95 -0.75 5.34 -9.56
C SER A 95 -1.08 6.75 -10.01
N SER A 96 -2.14 6.90 -10.80
CA SER A 96 -2.69 8.17 -11.25
C SER A 96 -2.38 9.24 -10.21
N SER A 97 -1.42 10.10 -10.54
CA SER A 97 -1.12 11.29 -9.78
C SER A 97 -2.38 12.13 -9.87
N SER A 98 -3.30 11.96 -8.92
CA SER A 98 -4.12 13.07 -8.48
C SER A 98 -3.12 14.10 -7.98
N ASN A 99 -2.68 14.97 -8.90
CA ASN A 99 -1.94 16.20 -8.66
C ASN A 99 -2.84 17.05 -7.75
N THR A 100 -2.82 16.73 -6.47
CA THR A 100 -3.59 17.43 -5.46
C THR A 100 -2.72 18.60 -5.07
N THR A 101 -2.90 19.71 -5.76
CA THR A 101 -2.23 20.96 -5.42
C THR A 101 -2.86 21.48 -4.13
N PHE A 102 -2.17 21.28 -3.00
CA PHE A 102 -2.55 21.88 -1.73
C PHE A 102 -2.01 23.32 -1.67
N ASN A 103 -2.87 24.31 -1.85
CA ASN A 103 -2.51 25.71 -1.66
C ASN A 103 -2.52 26.03 -0.16
N ILE A 104 -1.35 26.12 0.46
CA ILE A 104 -1.22 26.54 1.87
C ILE A 104 -0.95 28.05 1.91
N GLY A 105 -1.96 28.83 2.28
CA GLY A 105 -1.95 30.30 2.15
C GLY A 105 -0.98 31.05 3.07
N SER A 106 -0.77 30.58 4.30
CA SER A 106 0.28 31.05 5.19
C SER A 106 0.53 30.02 6.28
N ILE A 107 1.80 29.86 6.65
CA ILE A 107 2.26 28.87 7.63
C ILE A 107 3.03 29.60 8.71
N SER A 108 2.62 29.44 9.96
CA SER A 108 3.34 29.92 11.14
C SER A 108 3.64 28.77 12.09
N GLY A 109 4.23 27.69 11.57
CA GLY A 109 4.65 26.53 12.37
C GLY A 109 6.02 26.03 11.92
N GLU A 110 6.90 25.73 12.88
CA GLU A 110 8.28 25.27 12.64
C GLU A 110 8.35 23.80 12.16
N GLN A 111 7.22 23.10 12.06
CA GLN A 111 7.15 21.65 12.01
C GLN A 111 6.01 21.16 11.09
N LEU A 112 6.13 21.40 9.78
CA LEU A 112 5.21 20.83 8.78
C LEU A 112 5.83 19.64 8.03
N GLN A 113 5.03 18.59 7.85
CA GLN A 113 5.31 17.49 6.95
C GLN A 113 4.08 17.24 6.06
N VAL A 114 4.27 17.17 4.74
CA VAL A 114 3.21 16.89 3.75
C VAL A 114 3.55 15.63 2.96
N GLY A 115 2.63 14.68 2.87
CA GLY A 115 2.84 13.37 2.23
C GLY A 115 2.21 12.20 3.01
N ASN A 116 2.32 10.98 2.48
CA ASN A 116 1.86 9.76 3.16
C ASN A 116 3.01 9.13 3.96
N ASN A 117 2.70 8.53 5.12
CA ASN A 117 3.66 7.91 6.07
C ASN A 117 4.62 8.90 6.76
N ASN A 118 4.15 10.11 7.06
CA ASN A 118 4.92 11.07 7.85
C ASN A 118 5.00 10.60 9.32
N THR A 119 6.22 10.55 9.87
CA THR A 119 6.46 10.35 11.30
C THR A 119 7.20 11.57 11.83
N GLN A 120 6.59 12.29 12.76
CA GLN A 120 7.21 13.47 13.38
C GLN A 120 7.83 13.08 14.72
N SER A 121 9.15 12.90 14.73
CA SER A 121 9.92 12.75 15.95
C SER A 121 10.44 14.11 16.39
N VAL A 122 9.87 14.68 17.45
CA VAL A 122 10.35 15.94 18.02
C VAL A 122 11.25 15.64 19.21
N THR A 123 12.54 15.93 19.06
CA THR A 123 13.50 15.86 20.17
C THR A 123 13.48 17.19 20.91
N ILE A 124 12.78 17.25 22.05
CA ILE A 124 12.76 18.43 22.92
C ILE A 124 13.73 18.19 24.07
N ASN A 125 14.60 19.17 24.33
CA ASN A 125 15.42 19.16 25.53
C ASN A 125 14.52 19.46 26.74
N VAL A 126 14.56 18.61 27.78
CA VAL A 126 13.75 18.76 29.00
C VAL A 126 13.90 20.16 29.60
N GLN A 127 15.09 20.77 29.52
CA GLN A 127 15.31 22.14 30.00
C GLN A 127 14.49 23.18 29.23
N LYS A 128 14.38 23.06 27.90
CA LYS A 128 13.57 23.97 27.07
C LYS A 128 12.08 23.83 27.39
N LEU A 129 11.61 22.60 27.62
CA LEU A 129 10.24 22.35 28.02
C LEU A 129 9.92 23.04 29.36
N VAL A 130 10.80 22.91 30.33
CA VAL A 130 10.66 23.54 31.65
C VAL A 130 10.70 25.06 31.56
N GLU A 131 11.60 25.63 30.74
CA GLU A 131 11.70 27.07 30.54
C GLU A 131 10.43 27.67 29.91
N GLU A 132 9.85 27.01 28.91
CA GLU A 132 8.60 27.47 28.28
C GLU A 132 7.40 27.33 29.21
N VAL A 133 7.32 26.25 30.01
CA VAL A 133 6.27 26.10 31.04
C VAL A 133 6.44 27.13 32.16
N ALA A 134 7.67 27.45 32.56
CA ALA A 134 7.96 28.49 33.53
C ALA A 134 7.56 29.90 33.02
N ARG A 135 7.78 30.16 31.72
CA ARG A 135 7.34 31.40 31.05
C ARG A 135 5.82 31.46 30.84
N SER A 136 5.14 30.33 30.81
CA SER A 136 3.67 30.30 30.74
C SER A 136 3.05 30.88 32.01
N ASN A 137 1.92 31.58 31.86
CA ASN A 137 1.12 32.08 32.98
C ASN A 137 0.13 31.02 33.51
N ASP A 138 0.38 29.74 33.23
CA ASP A 138 -0.46 28.62 33.66
C ASP A 138 0.07 27.99 34.96
N PRO A 139 -0.59 28.22 36.11
CA PRO A 139 -0.15 27.67 37.39
C PRO A 139 -0.37 26.16 37.52
N GLU A 140 -1.35 25.59 36.81
CA GLU A 140 -1.62 24.15 36.84
C GLU A 140 -0.51 23.38 36.09
N ALA A 141 -0.10 23.89 34.93
CA ALA A 141 0.99 23.30 34.15
C ALA A 141 2.32 23.26 34.94
N LYS A 142 2.63 24.35 35.66
CA LYS A 142 3.83 24.41 36.52
C LYS A 142 3.76 23.39 37.66
N SER A 143 2.60 23.28 38.31
CA SER A 143 2.38 22.33 39.40
C SER A 143 2.54 20.88 38.94
N LEU A 144 1.92 20.51 37.82
CA LEU A 144 2.02 19.17 37.24
C LEU A 144 3.45 18.84 36.81
N LEU A 145 4.15 19.78 36.16
CA LEU A 145 5.53 19.56 35.74
C LEU A 145 6.46 19.42 36.95
N LYS A 146 6.23 20.18 38.02
CA LYS A 146 6.95 20.02 39.29
C LYS A 146 6.73 18.64 39.90
N GLN A 147 5.47 18.19 40.01
CA GLN A 147 5.16 16.85 40.52
C GLN A 147 5.81 15.74 39.67
N LEU A 148 5.88 15.93 38.35
CA LEU A 148 6.55 15.00 37.45
C LEU A 148 8.05 14.92 37.72
N LEU A 149 8.72 16.08 37.91
CA LEU A 149 10.15 16.14 38.22
C LEU A 149 10.48 15.63 39.63
N GLU A 150 9.55 15.73 40.59
CA GLU A 150 9.68 15.18 41.95
C GLU A 150 9.45 13.66 42.01
N ASN A 151 8.94 13.05 40.93
CA ASN A 151 8.73 11.60 40.88
C ASN A 151 10.09 10.86 40.89
N SER A 152 10.24 9.86 41.76
CA SER A 152 11.50 9.11 41.91
C SER A 152 11.96 8.41 40.64
N THR A 153 11.04 7.97 39.78
CA THR A 153 11.35 7.34 38.48
C THR A 153 11.90 8.38 37.51
N VAL A 154 11.25 9.53 37.40
CA VAL A 154 11.69 10.62 36.52
C VAL A 154 13.01 11.22 37.03
N GLY A 155 13.12 11.43 38.34
CA GLY A 155 14.34 11.86 39.01
C GLY A 155 15.50 10.89 38.82
N SER A 156 15.25 9.58 38.69
CA SER A 156 16.31 8.60 38.38
C SER A 156 16.84 8.71 36.95
N VAL A 157 16.00 9.16 36.00
CA VAL A 157 16.37 9.35 34.58
C VAL A 157 17.08 10.68 34.37
N ILE A 158 16.61 11.75 35.02
CA ILE A 158 17.18 13.10 34.91
C ILE A 158 18.37 13.29 35.86
N GLY A 159 18.43 12.51 36.94
CA GLY A 159 19.47 12.56 37.96
C GLY A 159 19.46 13.87 38.75
N ALA A 160 20.66 14.33 39.14
CA ALA A 160 20.85 15.54 39.92
C ALA A 160 20.34 16.83 39.22
N GLY A 161 20.05 16.77 37.90
CA GLY A 161 19.48 17.89 37.15
C GLY A 161 18.02 18.20 37.49
N ALA A 162 17.28 17.26 38.10
CA ALA A 162 15.87 17.45 38.43
C ALA A 162 15.66 18.65 39.38
N SER A 163 16.51 18.79 40.41
CA SER A 163 16.42 19.90 41.36
C SER A 163 16.66 21.27 40.72
N ALA A 164 17.57 21.34 39.73
CA ALA A 164 17.83 22.58 38.99
C ALA A 164 16.62 22.99 38.13
N LEU A 165 15.96 22.02 37.50
CA LEU A 165 14.75 22.26 36.70
C LEU A 165 13.55 22.65 37.57
N ILE A 166 13.37 22.01 38.73
CA ILE A 166 12.31 22.37 39.69
C ILE A 166 12.50 23.81 40.18
N SER A 167 13.74 24.29 40.34
CA SER A 167 14.01 25.67 40.75
C SER A 167 13.68 26.72 39.67
N MET A 168 13.44 26.29 38.42
CA MET A 168 13.06 27.18 37.32
C MET A 168 11.54 27.37 37.19
N LEU A 169 10.72 26.52 37.84
CA LEU A 169 9.25 26.54 37.79
C LEU A 169 8.65 27.38 38.92
#